data_AF-A0A503AR66-F1
#
_entry.id   AF-A0A503AR66-F1
#
_cell.length_a   1.000
_cell.length_b   1.000
_cell.length_c   1.000
_cell.angle_alpha   90.00
_cell.angle_beta   90.00
_cell.angle_gamma   90.00
#
_symmetry.space_group_name_H-M   'P 1'
#
loop_
_entity.id
_entity.type
_entity.pdbx_description
1 polymer ?
#
loop_
_entity_poly.entity_id
_entity_poly.type
_entity_poly.pdbx_seq_one_letter_code
_entity_poly.pdbx_strand_id
1 'polypeptide(L)' 'GGMGDKALAGRFSYMTVDMRTVSQRLSPALGHFFNHQTHHRGQAHMVLTVLGRPSVSLDLALFQRSEEGRAYA' A
#
# COMPACT_ATOMS: atom_id res chain seq x y z
N GLY A 1 -12.59 15.34 4.53
CA GLY A 1 -11.51 15.81 3.65
C GLY A 1 -10.95 14.63 2.89
N GLY A 2 -10.72 14.76 1.60
CA GLY A 2 -10.18 13.71 0.74
C GLY A 2 -9.58 14.31 -0.52
N MET A 3 -8.78 13.55 -1.26
CA MET A 3 -8.31 13.98 -2.58
C MET A 3 -9.44 13.89 -3.58
N GLY A 4 -9.77 15.00 -4.24
CA GLY A 4 -10.69 15.01 -5.37
C GLY A 4 -10.04 14.47 -6.65
N ASP A 5 -10.87 14.17 -7.66
CA ASP A 5 -10.41 13.57 -8.93
C ASP A 5 -9.32 14.38 -9.62
N LYS A 6 -9.40 15.71 -9.56
CA LYS A 6 -8.35 16.60 -10.10
C LYS A 6 -7.00 16.38 -9.43
N ALA A 7 -6.98 16.11 -8.12
CA ALA A 7 -5.74 15.86 -7.39
C ALA A 7 -5.17 14.48 -7.75
N LEU A 8 -6.03 13.45 -7.85
CA LEU A 8 -5.62 12.09 -8.25
C LEU A 8 -5.07 12.04 -9.69
N ALA A 9 -5.71 12.77 -10.61
CA ALA A 9 -5.25 12.91 -11.99
C ALA A 9 -4.00 13.80 -12.13
N GLY A 10 -3.65 14.54 -11.08
CA GLY A 10 -2.53 15.47 -11.04
C GLY A 10 -1.16 14.81 -11.09
N ARG A 11 -0.13 15.65 -11.14
CA ARG A 11 1.27 15.24 -11.03
C ARG A 11 1.86 15.71 -9.71
N PHE A 12 2.82 14.94 -9.22
CA PHE A 12 3.69 15.37 -8.14
C PHE A 12 5.14 15.26 -8.58
N SER A 13 6.01 16.03 -7.93
CA SER A 13 7.44 16.03 -8.20
C SER A 13 8.20 15.84 -6.90
N TYR A 14 9.28 15.06 -6.96
CA TYR A 14 10.17 14.81 -5.84
C TYR A 14 11.61 14.67 -6.33
N MET A 15 12.57 14.87 -5.44
CA MET A 15 13.98 14.63 -5.71
C MET A 15 14.36 13.27 -5.14
N THR A 16 15.00 12.45 -5.95
CA THR A 16 15.53 11.15 -5.52
C THR A 16 16.81 11.32 -4.71
N VAL A 17 17.24 10.24 -4.07
CA VAL A 17 18.50 10.22 -3.30
C VAL A 17 19.73 10.44 -4.21
N ASP A 18 19.66 10.06 -5.49
CA ASP A 18 20.68 10.35 -6.50
C ASP A 18 20.51 11.73 -7.18
N MET A 19 19.80 12.66 -6.53
CA MET A 19 19.63 14.06 -6.95
C MET A 19 18.95 14.25 -8.32
N ARG A 20 18.09 13.31 -8.73
CA ARG A 20 17.27 13.44 -9.93
C ARG A 20 15.89 13.96 -9.56
N THR A 21 15.41 14.97 -10.29
CA THR A 21 14.01 15.40 -10.17
C THR A 21 13.12 14.48 -10.98
N VAL A 22 12.19 13.81 -10.30
CA VAL A 22 11.17 12.97 -10.92
C VAL A 22 9.84 13.69 -10.81
N SER A 23 9.09 13.71 -11.92
CA SER A 23 7.69 14.14 -11.95
C SER A 23 6.86 13.01 -12.53
N GLN A 24 5.75 12.65 -11.88
CA GLN A 24 4.87 11.58 -12.34
C GLN A 24 3.42 11.79 -11.93
N ARG A 25 2.49 11.04 -12.55
CA ARG A 25 1.07 11.07 -12.19
C ARG A 25 0.86 10.45 -10.80
N LEU A 26 -0.06 11.01 -10.01
CA LEU A 26 -0.31 10.57 -8.65
C LEU A 26 -0.98 9.19 -8.58
N SER A 27 -2.06 8.96 -9.34
CA SER A 27 -2.79 7.67 -9.26
C SER A 27 -1.90 6.43 -9.49
N PRO A 28 -1.05 6.36 -10.53
CA PRO A 28 -0.16 5.20 -10.71
C PRO A 28 0.86 5.05 -9.59
N ALA A 29 1.37 6.15 -9.04
CA ALA A 29 2.32 6.11 -7.93
C ALA A 29 1.67 5.59 -6.64
N LEU A 30 0.43 5.99 -6.35
CA LEU A 30 -0.34 5.43 -5.24
C LEU A 30 -0.61 3.93 -5.44
N GLY A 31 -0.98 3.52 -6.66
CA GLY A 31 -1.13 2.10 -7.01
C GLY A 31 0.16 1.30 -6.74
N HIS A 32 1.30 1.82 -7.18
CA HIS A 32 2.60 1.22 -6.89
C HIS A 32 2.88 1.17 -5.38
N PHE A 33 2.63 2.26 -4.65
CA PHE A 33 2.87 2.35 -3.21
C PHE A 33 2.10 1.27 -2.41
N PHE A 34 0.79 1.15 -2.63
CA PHE A 34 -0.02 0.14 -1.95
C PHE A 34 0.33 -1.30 -2.40
N ASN A 35 0.70 -1.48 -3.67
CA ASN A 35 1.18 -2.76 -4.16
C ASN A 35 2.50 -3.18 -3.50
N HIS A 36 3.43 -2.24 -3.33
CA HIS A 36 4.72 -2.46 -2.68
C HIS A 36 4.55 -2.87 -1.21
N GLN A 37 3.61 -2.25 -0.50
CA GLN A 37 3.23 -2.69 0.85
C GLN A 37 2.71 -4.14 0.87
N THR A 38 1.85 -4.50 -0.09
CA THR A 38 1.32 -5.87 -0.20
C THR A 38 2.42 -6.89 -0.50
N HIS A 39 3.38 -6.53 -1.36
CA HIS A 39 4.56 -7.34 -1.66
C HIS A 39 5.40 -7.65 -0.40
N HIS A 40 5.78 -6.62 0.36
CA HIS A 40 6.57 -6.82 1.59
C HIS A 40 5.80 -7.52 2.70
N ARG A 41 4.50 -7.28 2.82
CA ARG A 41 3.65 -8.03 3.76
C ARG A 41 3.63 -9.52 3.42
N GLY A 42 3.60 -9.87 2.13
CA GLY A 42 3.76 -11.24 1.66
C GLY A 42 5.12 -11.85 2.02
N GLN A 43 6.22 -11.09 1.85
CA GLN A 43 7.56 -11.54 2.24
C GLN A 43 7.65 -11.83 3.75
N ALA A 44 7.16 -10.90 4.59
CA ALA A 44 7.18 -11.07 6.05
C ALA A 44 6.30 -12.26 6.50
N HIS A 45 5.12 -12.41 5.87
CA HIS A 45 4.24 -13.55 6.11
C HIS A 45 4.92 -14.88 5.77
N MET A 46 5.58 -14.97 4.61
CA MET A 46 6.33 -16.15 4.20
C MET A 46 7.45 -16.47 5.20
N VAL A 47 8.27 -15.48 5.57
CA VAL A 47 9.37 -15.68 6.53
C VAL A 47 8.86 -16.24 7.86
N LEU A 48 7.78 -15.67 8.41
CA LEU A 48 7.22 -16.16 9.68
C LEU A 48 6.67 -17.59 9.56
N THR A 49 5.87 -17.84 8.51
CA THR A 49 5.18 -19.12 8.33
C THR A 49 6.15 -20.27 8.01
N VAL A 50 7.18 -20.04 7.19
CA VAL A 50 8.22 -21.04 6.90
C VAL A 50 9.05 -21.39 8.14
N LEU A 51 9.23 -20.45 9.06
CA LEU A 51 9.87 -20.71 10.36
C LEU A 51 8.92 -21.32 11.41
N GLY A 52 7.70 -21.72 11.01
CA GLY A 52 6.69 -22.31 11.91
C GLY A 52 6.12 -21.31 12.92
N ARG A 53 6.27 -20.00 12.69
CA ARG A 53 5.73 -18.94 13.55
C ARG A 53 4.37 -18.46 13.04
N PRO A 54 3.47 -18.00 13.93
CA PRO A 54 2.21 -17.41 13.50
C PRO A 54 2.44 -16.12 12.71
N SER A 55 1.52 -15.82 11.80
CA SER A 55 1.46 -14.57 11.03
C SER A 55 0.02 -14.06 10.97
N VAL A 56 -0.17 -12.80 10.57
CA VAL A 56 -1.49 -12.20 10.39
C VAL A 56 -2.16 -12.68 9.09
N SER A 57 -3.49 -12.67 9.08
CA SER A 57 -4.25 -12.88 7.84
C SER A 57 -4.01 -11.73 6.87
N LEU A 58 -3.79 -12.06 5.59
CA LEU A 58 -3.53 -11.07 4.53
C LEU A 58 -4.75 -10.77 3.66
N ASP A 59 -5.86 -11.49 3.87
CA ASP A 59 -7.10 -11.33 3.10
C ASP A 59 -7.85 -10.07 3.55
N LEU A 60 -8.05 -9.15 2.61
CA LEU A 60 -8.76 -7.89 2.86
C LEU A 60 -10.24 -8.12 3.21
N ALA A 61 -10.90 -9.11 2.61
CA ALA A 61 -12.29 -9.42 2.89
C ALA A 61 -12.44 -9.99 4.31
N LEU A 62 -11.44 -10.74 4.81
CA LEU A 62 -11.42 -11.17 6.20
C LEU A 62 -11.25 -9.97 7.15
N PHE A 63 -10.36 -9.03 6.82
CA PHE A 63 -10.21 -7.81 7.61
C PHE A 63 -11.50 -6.99 7.65
N GLN A 64 -12.12 -6.69 6.49
CA GLN A 64 -13.35 -5.88 6.40
C GLN A 64 -14.53 -6.44 7.21
N ARG A 65 -14.56 -7.76 7.45
CA ARG A 65 -15.59 -8.42 8.25
C ARG A 65 -15.26 -8.47 9.75
N SER A 66 -14.03 -8.15 10.16
CA SER A 66 -13.63 -8.07 11.56
C SER A 66 -14.27 -6.86 12.26
N GLU A 67 -14.26 -6.84 13.59
CA GLU A 67 -14.77 -5.70 14.35
C GLU A 67 -14.03 -4.39 14.04
N GLU A 68 -12.72 -4.47 13.91
CA GLU A 68 -11.86 -3.33 13.57
C GLU A 68 -12.06 -2.87 12.11
N GLY A 69 -12.26 -3.81 11.20
CA GLY A 69 -12.40 -3.53 9.77
C GLY A 69 -13.76 -2.96 9.37
N ARG A 70 -14.81 -3.21 10.16
CA ARG A 70 -16.16 -2.69 9.89
C ARG A 70 -16.23 -1.16 9.79
N ALA A 71 -15.31 -0.43 10.42
CA ALA A 71 -15.23 1.03 10.30
C ALA A 71 -14.74 1.51 8.92
N TYR A 72 -14.17 0.62 8.10
CA TYR A 72 -13.56 0.91 6.81
C TYR A 72 -14.25 0.20 5.62
N ALA A 73 -15.25 -0.64 5.90
CA ALA A 73 -16.06 -1.34 4.92
C ALA A 73 -17.25 -0.47 4.50
#